data_AF-A0A1X7QZJ8-F1
#
_entry.id   AF-A0A1X7QZJ8-F1
#
_cell.length_a   1.000
_cell.length_b   1.000
_cell.length_c   1.000
_cell.angle_alpha   90.00
_cell.angle_beta   90.00
_cell.angle_gamma   90.00
#
_symmetry.space_group_name_H-M   'P 1'
#
loop_
_entity.id
_entity.type
_entity.pdbx_description
1 polymer ?
#
loop_
_entity_poly.entity_id
_entity_poly.type
_entity_poly.pdbx_seq_one_letter_code
_entity_poly.pdbx_strand_id
1 'polypeptide(L)'
;MSKGLVDSSWSIENFQVTDEIINSLGKILQVYSDYLSSHIHILNKFISHMRRVSTLRFERTTLIKYVKKLRFFNDVLIEYDLSQLPKYNDNIGGLREGIKPIGMYLEKILETLDLMNFYLTQSLQKEIISKTLNEDLTLTESSIIAIDDTYNHFVKYTQWMIESLGIKNELLQLEVIKFALKCAEEDGTDMEETENIFLHQVMPVNDEYEYASITDQWASVLEGKLDVLKKEYSMLAEKWHEKFGKTKN
;
A
#
# COMPACT_ATOMS: atom_id res chain seq x y z
N MET A 1 5.90 -17.64 47.55
CA MET A 1 7.35 -17.93 47.52
C MET A 1 7.60 -18.81 46.30
N SER A 2 7.73 -18.23 45.11
CA SER A 2 8.89 -17.53 44.54
C SER A 2 9.94 -18.48 43.94
N LYS A 3 10.25 -18.19 42.66
CA LYS A 3 11.33 -18.69 41.78
C LYS A 3 10.93 -19.94 40.96
N GLY A 4 10.91 -19.94 39.63
CA GLY A 4 11.64 -19.10 38.67
C GLY A 4 10.77 -18.30 37.69
N LEU A 5 11.17 -17.03 37.54
CA LEU A 5 10.79 -16.07 36.52
C LEU A 5 11.87 -16.10 35.42
N VAL A 6 11.43 -16.03 34.16
CA VAL A 6 12.00 -15.23 33.04
C VAL A 6 13.44 -15.52 32.61
N ASP A 7 13.64 -16.09 31.42
CA ASP A 7 14.30 -15.38 30.30
C ASP A 7 14.34 -16.25 29.02
N SER A 8 13.38 -16.04 28.13
CA SER A 8 13.65 -16.11 26.69
C SER A 8 13.16 -14.80 26.12
N SER A 9 13.76 -13.70 26.58
CA SER A 9 13.71 -12.42 25.89
C SER A 9 14.29 -12.64 24.49
N TRP A 10 13.39 -12.67 23.52
CA TRP A 10 13.69 -12.72 22.11
C TRP A 10 14.67 -11.60 21.75
N SER A 11 15.83 -11.93 21.20
CA SER A 11 16.88 -10.96 20.87
C SER A 11 16.61 -10.19 19.57
N ILE A 12 15.35 -9.89 19.25
CA ILE A 12 14.99 -9.03 18.09
C ILE A 12 15.61 -7.64 18.22
N GLU A 13 15.91 -7.21 19.46
CA GLU A 13 16.64 -5.96 19.75
C GLU A 13 18.06 -5.94 19.19
N ASN A 14 18.63 -7.10 18.85
CA ASN A 14 19.99 -7.23 18.34
C ASN A 14 20.05 -7.53 16.84
N PHE A 15 18.93 -7.47 16.11
CA PHE A 15 18.96 -7.73 14.67
C PHE A 15 19.71 -6.65 13.92
N GLN A 16 20.47 -7.08 12.91
CA GLN A 16 21.33 -6.22 12.12
C GLN A 16 20.78 -5.93 10.74
N VAL A 17 21.16 -4.77 10.20
CA VAL A 17 20.96 -4.47 8.79
C VAL A 17 22.04 -5.22 8.01
N THR A 18 21.65 -6.28 7.31
CA THR A 18 22.51 -7.04 6.40
C THR A 18 22.34 -6.56 4.96
N ASP A 19 23.30 -6.88 4.09
CA ASP A 19 23.19 -6.53 2.67
C ASP A 19 22.02 -7.28 1.99
N GLU A 20 21.67 -8.47 2.50
CA GLU A 20 20.48 -9.22 2.06
C GLU A 20 19.19 -8.45 2.35
N ILE A 21 19.05 -7.91 3.57
CA ILE A 21 17.92 -7.07 3.95
C ILE A 21 17.88 -5.81 3.07
N ILE A 22 19.02 -5.15 2.85
CA ILE A 22 19.08 -3.96 1.99
C ILE A 22 18.58 -4.30 0.58
N ASN A 23 19.00 -5.43 0.01
CA ASN A 23 18.57 -5.87 -1.31
C ASN A 23 17.06 -6.17 -1.34
N SER A 24 16.55 -6.90 -0.34
CA SER A 24 15.12 -7.23 -0.24
C SER A 24 14.24 -5.99 -0.05
N LEU A 25 14.67 -5.04 0.80
CA LEU A 25 14.00 -3.75 0.94
C LEU A 25 14.04 -2.94 -0.35
N GLY A 26 15.14 -2.96 -1.08
CA GLY A 26 15.26 -2.30 -2.38
C GLY A 26 14.21 -2.80 -3.38
N LYS A 27 13.97 -4.12 -3.44
CA LYS A 27 12.88 -4.69 -4.25
C LYS A 27 11.52 -4.17 -3.80
N ILE A 28 11.25 -4.17 -2.49
CA ILE A 28 9.98 -3.67 -1.96
C ILE A 28 9.75 -2.20 -2.29
N LEU A 29 10.75 -1.34 -2.10
CA LEU A 29 10.62 0.08 -2.44
C LEU A 29 10.37 0.27 -3.94
N GLN A 30 10.99 -0.55 -4.78
CA GLN A 30 10.70 -0.56 -6.22
C GLN A 30 9.26 -0.98 -6.50
N VAL A 31 8.74 -2.01 -5.83
CA VAL A 31 7.34 -2.47 -5.98
C VAL A 31 6.35 -1.39 -5.54
N TYR A 32 6.62 -0.67 -4.44
CA TYR A 32 5.86 0.51 -4.03
C TYR A 32 5.92 1.65 -5.06
N SER A 33 7.09 1.92 -5.61
CA SER A 33 7.26 2.92 -6.68
C SER A 33 6.46 2.54 -7.93
N ASP A 34 6.48 1.27 -8.32
CA ASP A 34 5.69 0.76 -9.44
C ASP A 34 4.17 0.87 -9.17
N TYR A 35 3.75 0.66 -7.92
CA TYR A 35 2.36 0.80 -7.50
C TYR A 35 1.86 2.26 -7.62
N LEU A 36 2.66 3.20 -7.13
CA LEU A 36 2.38 4.64 -7.28
C LEU A 36 2.40 5.07 -8.75
N SER A 37 3.40 4.60 -9.50
CA SER A 37 3.56 4.90 -10.93
C SER A 37 2.37 4.39 -11.75
N SER A 38 1.85 3.21 -11.43
CA SER A 38 0.67 2.63 -12.08
C SER A 38 -0.57 3.51 -11.88
N HIS A 39 -0.82 3.95 -10.64
CA HIS A 39 -1.87 4.92 -10.33
C HIS A 39 -1.67 6.26 -11.05
N ILE A 40 -0.47 6.84 -10.99
CA ILE A 40 -0.14 8.10 -11.65
C ILE A 40 -0.41 7.99 -13.15
N HIS A 41 -0.03 6.89 -13.80
CA HIS A 41 -0.21 6.70 -15.22
C HIS A 41 -1.68 6.65 -15.62
N ILE A 42 -2.49 5.81 -14.96
CA ILE A 42 -3.91 5.68 -15.30
C ILE A 42 -4.68 6.98 -14.98
N LEU A 43 -4.36 7.62 -13.85
CA LEU A 43 -5.01 8.88 -13.46
C LEU A 43 -4.66 10.02 -14.42
N ASN A 44 -3.44 10.09 -14.95
CA ASN A 44 -3.10 11.09 -15.96
C ASN A 44 -3.93 10.91 -17.24
N LYS A 45 -4.15 9.67 -17.70
CA LYS A 45 -5.05 9.38 -18.82
C LYS A 45 -6.48 9.83 -18.48
N PHE A 46 -6.97 9.47 -17.30
CA PHE A 46 -8.31 9.80 -16.85
C PHE A 46 -8.55 11.32 -16.76
N ILE A 47 -7.62 12.05 -16.13
CA ILE A 47 -7.60 13.52 -16.03
C ILE A 47 -7.61 14.18 -17.42
N SER A 48 -6.94 13.57 -18.40
CA SER A 48 -6.96 14.05 -19.79
C SER A 48 -8.36 13.91 -20.40
N HIS A 49 -9.02 12.77 -20.24
CA HIS A 49 -10.40 12.56 -20.70
C HIS A 49 -11.39 13.50 -20.00
N MET A 50 -11.29 13.67 -18.68
CA MET A 50 -12.14 14.58 -17.91
C MET A 50 -12.03 16.04 -18.36
N ARG A 51 -10.93 16.46 -19.02
CA ARG A 51 -10.79 17.81 -19.57
C ARG A 51 -11.91 18.15 -20.56
N ARG A 52 -12.44 17.15 -21.26
CA ARG A 52 -13.51 17.30 -22.27
C ARG A 52 -14.92 17.34 -21.65
N VAL A 53 -15.03 17.08 -20.35
CA VAL A 53 -16.31 17.01 -19.62
C VAL A 53 -16.40 18.21 -18.68
N SER A 54 -17.09 19.26 -19.11
CA SER A 54 -17.17 20.54 -18.38
C SER A 54 -17.82 20.40 -17.00
N THR A 55 -18.75 19.46 -16.84
CA THR A 55 -19.46 19.20 -15.58
C THR A 55 -18.56 18.58 -14.50
N LEU A 56 -17.44 17.96 -14.87
CA LEU A 56 -16.48 17.29 -13.97
C LEU A 56 -15.20 18.12 -13.71
N ARG A 57 -15.26 19.44 -13.94
CA ARG A 57 -14.06 20.30 -13.88
C ARG A 57 -13.41 20.36 -12.50
N PHE A 58 -14.19 20.28 -11.43
CA PHE A 58 -13.69 20.41 -10.06
C PHE A 58 -13.15 19.09 -9.54
N GLU A 59 -13.84 17.99 -9.84
CA GLU A 59 -13.42 16.62 -9.59
C GLU A 59 -12.06 16.35 -10.27
N ARG A 60 -11.91 16.84 -11.51
CA ARG A 60 -10.63 16.79 -12.22
C ARG A 60 -9.52 17.49 -11.44
N THR A 61 -9.77 18.66 -10.85
CA THR A 61 -8.75 19.37 -10.05
C THR A 61 -8.40 18.63 -8.76
N THR A 62 -9.37 17.95 -8.14
CA THR A 62 -9.15 17.08 -6.98
C THR A 62 -8.22 15.91 -7.34
N LEU A 63 -8.48 15.21 -8.45
CA LEU A 63 -7.60 14.14 -8.92
C LEU A 63 -6.19 14.62 -9.26
N ILE A 64 -6.05 15.82 -9.86
CA ILE A 64 -4.72 16.42 -10.09
C ILE A 64 -3.96 16.61 -8.78
N LYS A 65 -4.65 16.97 -7.68
CA LYS A 65 -4.02 17.13 -6.36
C LYS A 65 -3.52 15.79 -5.81
N TYR A 66 -4.31 14.72 -5.94
CA TYR A 66 -3.87 13.36 -5.59
C TYR A 66 -2.67 12.92 -6.42
N VAL A 67 -2.73 13.02 -7.75
CA VAL A 67 -1.62 12.62 -8.64
C VAL A 67 -0.32 13.36 -8.31
N LYS A 68 -0.39 14.66 -7.99
CA LYS A 68 0.78 15.44 -7.56
C LYS A 68 1.39 14.91 -6.26
N LYS A 69 0.54 14.49 -5.31
CA LYS A 69 0.98 13.91 -4.04
C LYS A 69 1.62 12.53 -4.25
N LEU A 70 1.00 11.67 -5.06
CA LEU A 70 1.57 10.37 -5.41
C LEU A 70 2.92 10.52 -6.10
N ARG A 71 3.07 11.48 -7.03
CA ARG A 71 4.35 11.75 -7.68
C ARG A 71 5.43 12.16 -6.68
N PHE A 72 5.11 13.10 -5.79
CA PHE A 72 6.02 13.47 -4.72
C PHE A 72 6.43 12.26 -3.88
N PHE A 73 5.49 11.38 -3.55
CA PHE A 73 5.84 10.18 -2.78
C PHE A 73 6.77 9.23 -3.55
N ASN A 74 6.50 9.06 -4.83
CA ASN A 74 7.26 8.22 -5.73
C ASN A 74 8.69 8.73 -5.91
N ASP A 75 8.86 10.03 -6.12
CA ASP A 75 10.18 10.65 -6.29
C ASP A 75 11.04 10.44 -5.03
N VAL A 76 10.45 10.59 -3.84
CA VAL A 76 11.14 10.34 -2.56
C VAL A 76 11.51 8.86 -2.38
N LEU A 77 10.67 7.91 -2.82
CA LEU A 77 11.02 6.48 -2.76
C LEU A 77 12.21 6.15 -3.66
N ILE A 78 12.22 6.68 -4.89
CA ILE A 78 13.28 6.43 -5.87
C ILE A 78 14.61 7.02 -5.39
N GLU A 79 14.58 8.19 -4.74
CA GLU A 79 15.77 8.86 -4.21
C GLU A 79 16.25 8.31 -2.86
N TYR A 80 15.52 7.38 -2.24
CA TYR A 80 15.86 6.87 -0.91
C TYR A 80 17.07 5.92 -0.95
N ASP A 81 18.19 6.37 -0.38
CA ASP A 81 19.42 5.58 -0.30
C ASP A 81 19.41 4.63 0.91
N LEU A 82 19.10 3.36 0.65
CA LEU A 82 19.11 2.29 1.67
C LEU A 82 20.50 1.99 2.23
N SER A 83 21.59 2.41 1.58
CA SER A 83 22.94 2.21 2.11
C SER A 83 23.22 3.05 3.37
N GLN A 84 22.41 4.08 3.61
CA GLN A 84 22.48 4.95 4.79
C GLN A 84 21.76 4.37 6.02
N LEU A 85 21.17 3.18 5.92
CA LEU A 85 20.57 2.53 7.09
C LEU A 85 21.63 2.27 8.17
N PRO A 86 21.32 2.54 9.45
CA PRO A 86 22.29 2.44 10.53
C PRO A 86 22.77 0.98 10.66
N LYS A 87 24.09 0.78 10.51
CA LYS A 87 24.74 -0.52 10.77
C LYS A 87 25.18 -0.56 12.23
N TYR A 88 25.21 -1.75 12.85
CA TYR A 88 25.43 -1.93 14.30
C TYR A 88 26.60 -1.16 14.92
N ASN A 89 27.66 -0.95 14.13
CA ASN A 89 28.92 -0.38 14.61
C ASN A 89 28.77 1.08 15.09
N ASP A 90 27.62 1.72 14.88
CA ASP A 90 27.34 3.10 15.29
C ASP A 90 26.68 3.24 16.67
N ASN A 91 26.67 2.19 17.51
CA ASN A 91 26.21 2.21 18.91
C ASN A 91 24.74 2.63 19.18
N ILE A 92 23.90 2.88 18.16
CA ILE A 92 22.52 3.39 18.37
C ILE A 92 21.43 2.75 17.46
N GLY A 93 21.74 1.92 16.46
CA GLY A 93 20.70 1.44 15.53
C GLY A 93 20.82 -0.02 15.14
N GLY A 94 19.83 -0.83 15.57
CA GLY A 94 19.56 -2.16 14.99
C GLY A 94 18.53 -2.06 13.85
N LEU A 95 18.19 -3.21 13.25
CA LEU A 95 17.24 -3.34 12.15
C LEU A 95 15.92 -2.60 12.40
N ARG A 96 15.40 -2.66 13.64
CA ARG A 96 14.17 -1.98 14.04
C ARG A 96 14.20 -0.47 13.79
N GLU A 97 15.31 0.19 14.15
CA GLU A 97 15.45 1.64 13.97
C GLU A 97 15.66 2.01 12.49
N GLY A 98 16.23 1.12 11.69
CA GLY A 98 16.33 1.28 10.24
C GLY A 98 15.00 1.12 9.52
N ILE A 99 14.18 0.13 9.92
CA ILE A 99 12.89 -0.18 9.29
C ILE A 99 11.80 0.83 9.67
N LYS A 100 11.79 1.31 10.92
CA LYS A 100 10.77 2.23 11.43
C LYS A 100 10.46 3.44 10.53
N PRO A 101 11.46 4.24 10.06
CA PRO A 101 11.17 5.37 9.18
C PRO A 101 10.63 4.93 7.81
N ILE A 102 11.02 3.75 7.31
CA ILE A 102 10.48 3.18 6.08
C ILE A 102 9.01 2.82 6.29
N GLY A 103 8.70 2.03 7.33
CA GLY A 103 7.33 1.64 7.67
C GLY A 103 6.41 2.86 7.81
N MET A 104 6.83 3.86 8.59
CA MET A 104 6.11 5.15 8.74
C MET A 104 5.78 5.83 7.40
N TYR A 105 6.73 5.78 6.47
CA TYR A 105 6.58 6.41 5.18
C TYR A 105 5.62 5.62 4.28
N LEU A 106 5.71 4.30 4.29
CA LEU A 106 4.79 3.40 3.57
C LEU A 106 3.36 3.50 4.10
N GLU A 107 3.18 3.56 5.42
CA GLU A 107 1.86 3.78 6.01
C GLU A 107 1.22 5.09 5.54
N LYS A 108 1.98 6.19 5.58
CA LYS A 108 1.51 7.48 5.08
C LYS A 108 1.10 7.43 3.60
N ILE A 109 1.80 6.64 2.78
CA ILE A 109 1.41 6.39 1.39
C ILE A 109 0.06 5.66 1.35
N LEU A 110 -0.09 4.59 2.12
CA LEU A 110 -1.30 3.76 2.13
C LEU A 110 -2.52 4.53 2.62
N GLU A 111 -2.41 5.32 3.69
CA GLU A 111 -3.50 6.18 4.16
C GLU A 111 -3.91 7.22 3.09
N THR A 112 -2.94 7.74 2.34
CA THR A 112 -3.25 8.64 1.22
C THR A 112 -3.94 7.90 0.07
N LEU A 113 -3.53 6.66 -0.20
CA LEU A 113 -4.13 5.81 -1.21
C LEU A 113 -5.54 5.40 -0.81
N ASP A 114 -5.82 5.13 0.46
CA ASP A 114 -7.17 4.80 0.95
C ASP A 114 -8.16 5.94 0.67
N LEU A 115 -7.80 7.16 1.08
CA LEU A 115 -8.59 8.36 0.81
C LEU A 115 -8.82 8.59 -0.70
N MET A 116 -7.79 8.36 -1.51
CA MET A 116 -7.90 8.46 -2.96
C MET A 116 -8.78 7.36 -3.54
N ASN A 117 -8.61 6.11 -3.10
CA ASN A 117 -9.34 4.94 -3.57
C ASN A 117 -10.82 5.13 -3.27
N PHE A 118 -11.18 5.47 -2.04
CA PHE A 118 -12.56 5.78 -1.67
C PHE A 118 -13.18 6.88 -2.54
N TYR A 119 -12.43 7.97 -2.77
CA TYR A 119 -12.89 9.03 -3.67
C TYR A 119 -13.08 8.53 -5.10
N LEU A 120 -12.10 7.80 -5.64
CA LEU A 120 -12.05 7.37 -7.03
C LEU A 120 -13.05 6.26 -7.34
N THR A 121 -13.15 5.22 -6.50
CA THR A 121 -13.95 4.00 -6.75
C THR A 121 -15.38 4.12 -6.25
N GLN A 122 -15.68 5.04 -5.33
CA GLN A 122 -17.05 5.20 -4.80
C GLN A 122 -17.64 6.58 -5.12
N SER A 123 -17.09 7.64 -4.53
CA SER A 123 -17.72 8.97 -4.55
C SER A 123 -17.77 9.53 -5.98
N LEU A 124 -16.64 9.49 -6.68
CA LEU A 124 -16.52 10.01 -8.03
C LEU A 124 -17.30 9.17 -9.05
N GLN A 125 -17.42 7.86 -8.85
CA GLN A 125 -18.21 7.01 -9.75
C GLN A 125 -19.68 7.42 -9.75
N LYS A 126 -20.26 7.62 -8.57
CA LYS A 126 -21.65 8.11 -8.41
C LYS A 126 -21.82 9.50 -9.02
N GLU A 127 -20.84 10.37 -8.82
CA GLU A 127 -20.86 11.73 -9.35
C GLU A 127 -20.77 11.77 -10.89
N ILE A 128 -19.94 10.90 -11.49
CA ILE A 128 -19.85 10.74 -12.95
C ILE A 128 -21.19 10.32 -13.52
N ILE A 129 -21.80 9.27 -12.98
CA ILE A 129 -23.10 8.78 -13.46
C ILE A 129 -24.16 9.88 -13.31
N SER A 130 -24.20 10.57 -12.17
CA SER A 130 -25.16 11.64 -11.90
C SER A 130 -25.01 12.81 -12.89
N LYS A 131 -23.78 13.28 -13.15
CA LYS A 131 -23.51 14.46 -14.00
C LYS A 131 -23.49 14.18 -15.49
N THR A 132 -23.19 12.95 -15.90
CA THR A 132 -23.03 12.59 -17.32
C THR A 132 -24.16 11.71 -17.85
N LEU A 133 -24.97 11.13 -16.96
CA LEU A 133 -26.08 10.24 -17.27
C LEU A 133 -25.65 9.00 -18.07
N ASN A 134 -24.40 8.57 -17.92
CA ASN A 134 -23.83 7.39 -18.56
C ASN A 134 -22.64 6.82 -17.75
N GLU A 135 -22.09 5.70 -18.22
CA GLU A 135 -21.02 4.95 -17.57
C GLU A 135 -19.72 4.89 -18.42
N ASP A 136 -19.58 5.79 -19.39
CA ASP A 136 -18.46 5.73 -20.35
C ASP A 136 -17.11 6.04 -19.69
N LEU A 137 -17.12 6.92 -18.67
CA LEU A 137 -15.93 7.29 -17.88
C LEU A 137 -15.83 6.59 -16.52
N THR A 138 -16.75 5.67 -16.21
CA THR A 138 -16.67 4.93 -14.94
C THR A 138 -15.56 3.88 -15.00
N LEU A 139 -15.09 3.49 -13.81
CA LEU A 139 -14.28 2.29 -13.61
C LEU A 139 -15.13 1.05 -13.84
N THR A 140 -14.48 -0.07 -14.16
CA THR A 140 -15.12 -1.39 -14.22
C THR A 140 -15.09 -2.01 -12.84
N GLU A 141 -16.06 -2.87 -12.54
CA GLU A 141 -16.09 -3.62 -11.28
C GLU A 141 -14.81 -4.44 -11.07
N SER A 142 -14.31 -5.11 -12.13
CA SER A 142 -13.04 -5.84 -12.11
C SER A 142 -11.85 -4.98 -11.69
N SER A 143 -11.80 -3.72 -12.16
CA SER A 143 -10.74 -2.80 -11.81
C SER A 143 -10.84 -2.28 -10.37
N ILE A 144 -12.06 -2.12 -9.84
CA ILE A 144 -12.28 -1.75 -8.43
C ILE A 144 -11.81 -2.88 -7.53
N ILE A 145 -12.19 -4.13 -7.85
CA ILE A 145 -11.73 -5.32 -7.12
C ILE A 145 -10.20 -5.41 -7.14
N ALA A 146 -9.56 -5.16 -8.30
CA ALA A 146 -8.10 -5.18 -8.40
C ALA A 146 -7.43 -4.05 -7.58
N ILE A 147 -8.04 -2.85 -7.53
CA ILE A 147 -7.56 -1.74 -6.70
C ILE A 147 -7.60 -2.15 -5.22
N ASP A 148 -8.73 -2.66 -4.75
CA ASP A 148 -8.95 -3.02 -3.36
C ASP A 148 -8.07 -4.23 -2.95
N ASP A 149 -8.01 -5.27 -3.78
CA ASP A 149 -7.15 -6.45 -3.54
C ASP A 149 -5.67 -6.06 -3.46
N THR A 150 -5.20 -5.20 -4.37
CA THR A 150 -3.82 -4.70 -4.32
C THR A 150 -3.58 -3.89 -3.05
N TYR A 151 -4.46 -2.93 -2.74
CA TYR A 151 -4.35 -2.11 -1.54
C TYR A 151 -4.27 -2.97 -0.26
N ASN A 152 -5.17 -3.95 -0.13
CA ASN A 152 -5.22 -4.84 1.04
C ASN A 152 -3.92 -5.62 1.24
N HIS A 153 -3.29 -6.11 0.16
CA HIS A 153 -2.02 -6.84 0.28
C HIS A 153 -0.85 -5.92 0.65
N PHE A 154 -0.81 -4.69 0.13
CA PHE A 154 0.20 -3.70 0.51
C PHE A 154 0.05 -3.26 1.98
N VAL A 155 -1.19 -3.10 2.45
CA VAL A 155 -1.52 -2.89 3.87
C VAL A 155 -1.01 -4.05 4.71
N LYS A 156 -1.31 -5.29 4.33
CA LYS A 156 -0.91 -6.48 5.09
C LYS A 156 0.60 -6.65 5.15
N TYR A 157 1.30 -6.39 4.04
CA TYR A 157 2.75 -6.40 4.03
C TYR A 157 3.35 -5.32 4.95
N THR A 158 2.80 -4.11 4.96
CA THR A 158 3.29 -3.03 5.83
C THR A 158 3.06 -3.34 7.30
N GLN A 159 1.89 -3.92 7.63
CA GLN A 159 1.63 -4.47 8.96
C GLN A 159 2.70 -5.51 9.33
N TRP A 160 2.94 -6.48 8.44
CA TRP A 160 3.94 -7.51 8.66
C TRP A 160 5.35 -6.94 8.85
N MET A 161 5.78 -5.97 8.03
CA MET A 161 7.09 -5.33 8.11
C MET A 161 7.39 -4.75 9.50
N ILE A 162 6.37 -4.17 10.14
CA ILE A 162 6.49 -3.48 11.43
C ILE A 162 6.28 -4.46 12.60
N GLU A 163 5.21 -5.25 12.55
CA GLU A 163 4.81 -6.14 13.64
C GLU A 163 5.75 -7.34 13.79
N SER A 164 6.32 -7.86 12.70
CA SER A 164 7.26 -9.00 12.74
C SER A 164 8.55 -8.68 13.52
N LEU A 165 8.92 -7.40 13.59
CA LEU A 165 10.06 -6.90 14.36
C LEU A 165 9.67 -6.41 15.77
N GLY A 166 8.43 -6.67 16.19
CA GLY A 166 7.88 -6.24 17.48
C GLY A 166 7.91 -4.71 17.65
N ILE A 167 7.87 -3.93 16.57
CA ILE A 167 7.81 -2.47 16.64
C ILE A 167 6.40 -2.08 17.06
N LYS A 168 6.18 -1.95 18.37
CA LYS A 168 4.90 -1.49 18.92
C LYS A 168 4.84 0.03 18.90
N ASN A 169 3.98 0.59 18.06
CA ASN A 169 3.70 2.02 18.08
C ASN A 169 2.23 2.25 17.69
N GLU A 170 1.43 2.81 18.59
CA GLU A 170 0.02 3.13 18.33
C GLU A 170 -0.17 4.15 17.20
N LEU A 171 0.87 4.92 16.89
CA LEU A 171 0.94 5.85 15.76
C LEU A 171 1.25 5.15 14.42
N LEU A 172 1.69 3.88 14.44
CA LEU A 172 2.01 3.06 13.27
C LEU A 172 0.95 1.98 13.08
N GLN A 173 -0.30 2.41 12.99
CA GLN A 173 -1.41 1.50 12.83
C GLN A 173 -2.37 2.07 11.81
N LEU A 174 -2.45 1.38 10.67
CA LEU A 174 -3.32 1.73 9.56
C LEU A 174 -4.79 1.72 9.99
N GLU A 175 -5.55 2.74 9.59
CA GLU A 175 -6.95 2.93 9.98
C GLU A 175 -7.80 1.70 9.65
N VAL A 176 -7.63 1.15 8.44
CA VAL A 176 -8.36 -0.04 7.98
C VAL A 176 -8.15 -1.27 8.87
N ILE A 177 -6.95 -1.43 9.45
CA ILE A 177 -6.64 -2.55 10.35
C ILE A 177 -7.34 -2.34 11.70
N LYS A 178 -7.26 -1.12 12.27
CA LYS A 178 -7.96 -0.81 13.53
C LYS A 178 -9.46 -0.98 13.39
N PHE A 179 -10.01 -0.52 12.27
CA PHE A 179 -11.42 -0.65 11.97
C PHE A 179 -11.84 -2.12 11.90
N ALA A 180 -11.08 -2.95 11.16
CA ALA A 180 -11.35 -4.38 11.07
C ALA A 180 -11.31 -5.07 12.43
N LEU A 181 -10.29 -4.79 13.26
CA LEU A 181 -10.16 -5.36 14.61
C LEU A 181 -11.35 -4.97 15.49
N LYS A 182 -11.73 -3.70 15.48
CA LYS A 182 -12.86 -3.21 16.28
C LYS A 182 -14.19 -3.84 15.85
N CYS A 183 -14.45 -3.96 14.54
CA CYS A 183 -15.64 -4.65 14.04
C CYS A 183 -15.64 -6.13 14.47
N ALA A 184 -14.52 -6.82 14.38
CA ALA A 184 -14.41 -8.22 14.82
C ALA A 184 -14.69 -8.38 16.32
N GLU A 185 -14.20 -7.46 17.15
CA GLU A 185 -14.48 -7.42 18.59
C GLU A 185 -15.97 -7.17 18.89
N GLU A 186 -16.61 -6.24 18.17
CA GLU A 186 -18.04 -5.94 18.33
C GLU A 186 -18.94 -7.09 17.86
N ASP A 187 -18.56 -7.77 16.77
CA ASP A 187 -19.31 -8.88 16.18
C ASP A 187 -19.02 -10.24 16.84
N GLY A 188 -18.05 -10.31 17.76
CA GLY A 188 -17.62 -11.56 18.40
C GLY A 188 -17.01 -12.56 17.41
N THR A 189 -16.34 -12.07 16.36
CA THR A 189 -15.74 -12.89 15.31
C THR A 189 -14.51 -13.63 15.85
N ASP A 190 -14.40 -14.92 15.54
CA ASP A 190 -13.19 -15.68 15.84
C ASP A 190 -12.04 -15.20 14.94
N MET A 191 -10.98 -14.67 15.56
CA MET A 191 -9.83 -14.15 14.85
C MET A 191 -8.93 -15.27 14.29
N GLU A 192 -9.10 -16.53 14.75
CA GLU A 192 -8.30 -17.68 14.29
C GLU A 192 -8.84 -18.30 12.98
N GLU A 193 -10.14 -18.17 12.69
CA GLU A 193 -10.81 -18.79 11.51
C GLU A 193 -11.39 -17.77 10.50
N THR A 194 -10.95 -16.51 10.54
CA THR A 194 -11.49 -15.44 9.69
C THR A 194 -10.91 -15.40 8.27
N GLU A 195 -11.75 -15.08 7.27
CA GLU A 195 -11.31 -14.79 5.90
C GLU A 195 -10.69 -13.40 5.74
N ASN A 196 -10.83 -12.51 6.74
CA ASN A 196 -10.31 -11.16 6.68
C ASN A 196 -8.81 -11.13 6.96
N ILE A 197 -8.01 -10.86 5.92
CA ILE A 197 -6.54 -10.87 5.99
C ILE A 197 -5.97 -9.90 7.04
N PHE A 198 -6.70 -8.85 7.42
CA PHE A 198 -6.24 -7.87 8.41
C PHE A 198 -6.29 -8.40 9.84
N LEU A 199 -7.12 -9.41 10.10
CA LEU A 199 -7.29 -10.01 11.43
C LEU A 199 -6.28 -11.12 11.72
N HIS A 200 -5.62 -11.66 10.69
CA HIS A 200 -4.60 -12.68 10.87
C HIS A 200 -3.40 -12.12 11.66
N GLN A 201 -2.99 -12.85 12.70
CA GLN A 201 -1.85 -12.45 13.53
C GLN A 201 -0.54 -12.46 12.73
N VAL A 202 0.30 -11.45 12.94
CA VAL A 202 1.66 -11.41 12.40
C VAL A 202 2.60 -12.14 13.37
N MET A 203 3.27 -13.17 12.85
CA MET A 203 4.30 -13.89 13.60
C MET A 203 5.61 -13.09 13.64
N PRO A 204 6.29 -13.02 14.79
CA PRO A 204 7.62 -12.42 14.88
C PRO A 204 8.63 -13.25 14.11
N VAL A 205 9.60 -12.58 13.49
CA VAL A 205 10.74 -13.24 12.84
C VAL A 205 11.80 -13.64 13.88
N ASN A 206 12.49 -14.74 13.62
CA ASN A 206 13.50 -15.34 14.50
C ASN A 206 14.91 -14.82 14.23
N ASP A 207 15.21 -14.41 12.99
CA ASP A 207 16.50 -13.87 12.58
C ASP A 207 16.41 -12.95 11.34
N GLU A 208 17.53 -12.30 11.01
CA GLU A 208 17.68 -11.39 9.87
C GLU A 208 17.46 -12.08 8.52
N TYR A 209 17.85 -13.35 8.40
CA TYR A 209 17.73 -14.12 7.17
C TYR A 209 16.26 -14.45 6.89
N GLU A 210 15.52 -14.85 7.92
CA GLU A 210 14.07 -15.07 7.84
C GLU A 210 13.36 -13.77 7.43
N TYR A 211 13.73 -12.64 8.04
CA TYR A 211 13.17 -11.34 7.66
C TYR A 211 13.40 -11.01 6.19
N ALA A 212 14.62 -11.16 5.68
CA ALA A 212 14.94 -10.93 4.27
C ALA A 212 14.19 -11.90 3.34
N SER A 213 14.17 -13.19 3.69
CA SER A 213 13.50 -14.24 2.91
C SER A 213 11.99 -14.00 2.79
N ILE A 214 11.31 -13.68 3.89
CA ILE A 214 9.87 -13.39 3.87
C ILE A 214 9.60 -12.06 3.16
N THR A 215 10.50 -11.08 3.29
CA THR A 215 10.41 -9.82 2.51
C THR A 215 10.44 -10.08 1.01
N ASP A 216 11.33 -10.95 0.53
CA ASP A 216 11.42 -11.34 -0.88
C ASP A 216 10.17 -12.11 -1.36
N GLN A 217 9.61 -12.98 -0.52
CA GLN A 217 8.36 -13.68 -0.82
C GLN A 217 7.20 -12.69 -0.96
N TRP A 218 7.11 -11.72 -0.04
CA TRP A 218 6.12 -10.65 -0.14
C TRP A 218 6.31 -9.79 -1.39
N ALA A 219 7.55 -9.42 -1.74
CA ALA A 219 7.82 -8.68 -2.96
C ALA A 219 7.20 -9.41 -4.18
N SER A 220 7.40 -10.72 -4.28
CA SER A 220 6.83 -11.55 -5.36
C SER A 220 5.29 -11.56 -5.35
N VAL A 221 4.66 -11.63 -4.16
CA VAL A 221 3.20 -11.57 -4.03
C VAL A 221 2.68 -10.21 -4.49
N LEU A 222 3.29 -9.12 -4.03
CA LEU A 222 2.90 -7.75 -4.35
C LEU A 222 3.09 -7.44 -5.85
N GLU A 223 4.17 -7.91 -6.46
CA GLU A 223 4.38 -7.84 -7.92
C GLU A 223 3.26 -8.53 -8.67
N GLY A 224 2.88 -9.75 -8.26
CA GLY A 224 1.77 -10.49 -8.87
C GLY A 224 0.44 -9.73 -8.78
N LYS A 225 0.14 -9.10 -7.64
CA LYS A 225 -1.05 -8.24 -7.50
C LYS A 225 -0.98 -7.01 -8.40
N LEU A 226 0.19 -6.41 -8.49
CA LEU A 226 0.42 -5.23 -9.30
C LEU A 226 0.28 -5.52 -10.81
N ASP A 227 0.68 -6.71 -11.27
CA ASP A 227 0.50 -7.13 -12.66
C ASP A 227 -0.99 -7.25 -13.02
N VAL A 228 -1.80 -7.80 -12.11
CA VAL A 228 -3.26 -7.84 -12.28
C VAL A 228 -3.82 -6.41 -12.36
N LEU A 229 -3.40 -5.52 -11.45
CA LEU A 229 -3.83 -4.11 -11.47
C LEU A 229 -3.44 -3.40 -12.78
N LYS A 230 -2.20 -3.57 -13.23
CA LYS A 230 -1.68 -2.97 -14.48
C LYS A 230 -2.46 -3.47 -15.69
N LYS A 231 -2.87 -4.74 -15.71
CA LYS A 231 -3.72 -5.31 -16.76
C LYS A 231 -5.10 -4.65 -16.76
N GLU A 232 -5.76 -4.56 -15.61
CA GLU A 232 -7.07 -3.91 -15.48
C GLU A 232 -7.01 -2.42 -15.87
N TYR A 233 -5.95 -1.71 -15.48
CA TYR A 233 -5.72 -0.32 -15.89
C TYR A 233 -5.52 -0.17 -17.40
N SER A 234 -4.89 -1.14 -18.06
CA SER A 234 -4.73 -1.13 -19.51
C SER A 234 -6.09 -1.27 -20.21
N MET A 235 -6.91 -2.21 -19.75
CA MET A 235 -8.29 -2.40 -20.24
C MET A 235 -9.17 -1.16 -20.01
N LEU A 236 -9.05 -0.51 -18.84
CA LEU A 236 -9.75 0.75 -18.57
C LEU A 236 -9.34 1.87 -19.52
N ALA A 237 -8.03 2.02 -19.75
CA ALA A 237 -7.53 3.03 -20.68
C ALA A 237 -8.06 2.81 -22.10
N GLU A 238 -8.17 1.55 -22.55
CA GLU A 238 -8.78 1.18 -23.82
C GLU A 238 -10.28 1.52 -23.84
N LYS A 239 -11.05 1.15 -22.81
CA LYS A 239 -12.48 1.51 -22.66
C LYS A 239 -12.67 3.02 -22.84
N TRP A 240 -11.92 3.84 -22.10
CA TRP A 240 -12.03 5.30 -22.18
C TRP A 240 -11.60 5.85 -23.54
N HIS A 241 -10.58 5.25 -24.16
CA HIS A 241 -10.15 5.65 -25.50
C HIS A 241 -11.23 5.35 -26.56
N GLU A 242 -11.86 4.19 -26.51
CA GLU A 242 -12.90 3.82 -27.48
C GLU A 242 -14.16 4.66 -27.33
N LYS A 243 -14.59 4.92 -26.10
CA LYS A 243 -15.83 5.66 -25.81
C LYS A 243 -15.67 7.18 -25.90
N PHE A 244 -14.52 7.70 -25.49
CA PHE A 244 -14.27 9.13 -25.30
C PHE A 244 -13.14 9.70 -26.16
N GLY A 245 -12.24 8.85 -26.67
CA GLY A 245 -11.08 9.25 -27.48
C GLY A 245 -11.40 9.42 -28.96
N LYS A 246 -12.28 8.58 -29.53
CA LYS A 246 -12.67 8.68 -30.95
C LYS A 246 -13.60 9.88 -31.15
N THR A 247 -13.15 10.87 -31.94
CA THR A 247 -14.03 11.90 -32.49
C THR A 247 -15.10 11.19 -33.31
N LYS A 248 -16.37 11.25 -32.89
CA LYS A 248 -17.48 10.91 -33.78
C LYS A 248 -17.46 11.95 -34.90
N ASN A 249 -16.97 11.56 -36.07
CA ASN A 249 -17.15 12.31 -37.32
C ASN A 249 -18.62 12.33 -37.69
#